data_AF-A0A962C695-F1
#
_entry.id   AF-A0A962C695-F1
#
_cell.length_a   1.000
_cell.length_b   1.000
_cell.length_c   1.000
_cell.angle_alpha   90.00
_cell.angle_beta   90.00
_cell.angle_gamma   90.00
#
_symmetry.space_group_name_H-M   'P 1'
#
loop_
_entity.id
_entity.type
_entity.pdbx_description
1 polymer ?
#
loop_
_entity_poly.entity_id
_entity_poly.type
_entity_poly.pdbx_seq_one_letter_code
_entity_poly.pdbx_strand_id
1 'polypeptide(L)'
;MMRPVFVAAFALLLAACGKQESATETTPVAAPAGSEKPAPVTPTVEGRFAGEIKAEDFAARLKKLSSDQFEGREPGTIGERVTTNYIKDQFERIGLKPGNNGNWFQTVPMVKTELIDPASVRIEVTGSTGTQTFGIGADAVLNTLNGSMDVSIKDSDIVFAGYGVNAPDWNDY
;
A
#
# COMPACT_ATOMS: atom_id res chain seq x y z
N MET A 1 -37.16 -14.32 -42.38
CA MET A 1 -37.69 -15.70 -42.19
C MET A 1 -37.82 -15.94 -40.70
N MET A 2 -39.03 -15.79 -40.16
CA MET A 2 -39.42 -16.21 -38.82
C MET A 2 -39.69 -17.72 -38.82
N ARG A 3 -39.39 -18.40 -37.71
CA ARG A 3 -40.24 -19.43 -37.07
C ARG A 3 -39.67 -19.87 -35.70
N PRO A 4 -40.52 -20.34 -34.77
CA PRO A 4 -40.39 -20.09 -33.33
C PRO A 4 -40.51 -21.35 -32.43
N VAL A 5 -40.52 -21.13 -31.10
CA VAL A 5 -41.07 -21.97 -30.00
C VAL A 5 -40.29 -23.23 -29.60
N PHE A 6 -39.85 -23.31 -28.33
CA PHE A 6 -40.41 -24.23 -27.34
C PHE A 6 -40.01 -23.85 -25.90
N VAL A 7 -41.03 -23.61 -25.09
CA VAL A 7 -41.02 -23.43 -23.64
C VAL A 7 -40.96 -24.80 -22.97
N ALA A 8 -40.12 -24.97 -21.95
CA ALA A 8 -40.34 -25.98 -20.92
C ALA A 8 -39.66 -25.56 -19.61
N ALA A 9 -40.49 -25.13 -18.65
CA ALA A 9 -40.13 -24.95 -17.26
C ALA A 9 -40.15 -26.31 -16.55
N PHE A 10 -39.17 -26.58 -15.69
CA PHE A 10 -39.33 -27.58 -14.62
C PHE A 10 -38.46 -27.19 -13.42
N ALA A 11 -39.15 -26.76 -12.36
CA ALA A 11 -38.58 -26.55 -11.04
C ALA A 11 -38.63 -27.86 -10.26
N LEU A 12 -37.55 -28.22 -9.55
CA LEU A 12 -37.58 -29.26 -8.52
C LEU A 12 -36.60 -28.88 -7.40
N LEU A 13 -37.14 -28.38 -6.29
CA LEU A 13 -36.45 -28.24 -5.00
C LEU A 13 -36.42 -29.60 -4.29
N LEU A 14 -35.25 -30.10 -3.92
CA LEU A 14 -35.11 -31.12 -2.87
C LEU A 14 -34.12 -30.62 -1.81
N ALA A 15 -34.66 -30.29 -0.64
CA ALA A 15 -33.91 -30.08 0.59
C ALA A 15 -33.59 -31.44 1.21
N ALA A 16 -32.31 -31.72 1.49
CA ALA A 16 -31.86 -32.90 2.22
C ALA A 16 -31.09 -32.47 3.47
N CYS A 17 -31.69 -32.70 4.65
CA CYS A 17 -30.99 -32.69 5.94
C CYS A 17 -30.41 -34.09 6.18
N GLY A 18 -29.08 -34.19 6.25
CA GLY A 18 -28.36 -35.39 6.68
C GLY A 18 -27.61 -35.09 7.98
N LYS A 19 -28.00 -35.80 9.04
CA LYS A 19 -27.42 -35.78 10.38
C LYS A 19 -26.42 -36.93 10.46
N GLN A 20 -25.17 -36.70 10.86
CA GLN A 20 -24.29 -37.79 11.28
C GLN A 20 -23.32 -37.35 12.38
N GLU A 21 -23.06 -38.33 13.25
CA GLU A 21 -22.63 -38.29 14.63
C GLU A 21 -21.16 -38.74 14.77
N SER A 22 -20.53 -38.24 15.83
CA SER A 22 -19.19 -38.44 16.42
C SER A 22 -18.26 -39.60 16.03
N ALA A 23 -16.95 -39.33 16.08
CA ALA A 23 -15.93 -40.22 16.70
C ALA A 23 -14.63 -39.47 17.12
N THR A 24 -14.43 -39.36 18.43
CA THR A 24 -13.23 -39.62 19.30
C THR A 24 -11.82 -39.60 18.66
N GLU A 25 -10.94 -38.62 18.95
CA GLU A 25 -9.97 -38.49 20.07
C GLU A 25 -8.58 -39.14 19.81
N THR A 26 -7.51 -38.34 19.86
CA THR A 26 -6.13 -38.80 20.19
C THR A 26 -5.32 -37.61 20.77
N THR A 27 -5.05 -37.63 22.06
CA THR A 27 -4.05 -36.83 22.81
C THR A 27 -2.62 -37.37 22.51
N PRO A 28 -1.45 -36.72 22.74
CA PRO A 28 -1.09 -35.72 23.78
C PRO A 28 -0.12 -34.60 23.26
N VAL A 29 0.37 -33.57 23.96
CA VAL A 29 1.20 -33.45 25.18
C VAL A 29 1.29 -31.94 25.52
N ALA A 30 1.18 -31.56 26.80
CA ALA A 30 1.47 -30.21 27.35
C ALA A 30 2.98 -30.07 27.67
N ALA A 31 3.69 -28.94 27.74
CA ALA A 31 3.55 -27.51 27.45
C ALA A 31 5.01 -26.94 27.37
N PRO A 32 5.22 -25.63 27.13
CA PRO A 32 5.45 -24.82 28.31
C PRO A 32 4.65 -23.51 28.31
N ALA A 33 4.27 -23.10 29.51
CA ALA A 33 3.93 -21.72 29.85
C ALA A 33 5.09 -20.77 29.44
N GLY A 34 4.89 -19.51 29.10
CA GLY A 34 3.67 -18.71 29.08
C GLY A 34 4.01 -17.46 28.29
N SER A 35 3.18 -17.16 27.29
CA SER A 35 3.10 -15.83 26.69
C SER A 35 1.72 -15.35 27.07
N GLU A 36 1.60 -14.71 28.23
CA GLU A 36 0.35 -14.06 28.61
C GLU A 36 0.08 -12.98 27.57
N LYS A 37 -0.88 -13.26 26.69
CA LYS A 37 -1.41 -12.33 25.70
C LYS A 37 -1.71 -11.03 26.46
N PRO A 38 -1.13 -9.88 26.07
CA PRO A 38 -1.43 -8.62 26.74
C PRO A 38 -2.94 -8.49 26.84
N ALA A 39 -3.44 -8.30 28.06
CA ALA A 39 -4.87 -8.20 28.31
C ALA A 39 -5.46 -7.17 27.33
N PRO A 40 -6.66 -7.40 26.79
CA PRO A 40 -7.33 -6.41 25.97
C PRO A 40 -7.41 -5.11 26.75
N VAL A 41 -6.66 -4.10 26.32
CA VAL A 41 -6.82 -2.73 26.81
C VAL A 41 -8.25 -2.34 26.50
N THR A 42 -9.10 -2.35 27.54
CA THR A 42 -10.49 -1.96 27.40
C THR A 42 -10.47 -0.44 27.28
N PRO A 43 -10.84 0.15 26.12
CA PRO A 43 -10.79 1.59 25.95
C PRO A 43 -11.77 2.21 26.96
N THR A 44 -11.23 2.81 28.02
CA THR A 44 -12.02 3.56 28.98
C THR A 44 -12.19 4.96 28.41
N VAL A 45 -13.18 5.10 27.53
CA VAL A 45 -13.58 6.40 27.00
C VAL A 45 -15.02 6.58 27.43
N GLU A 46 -15.26 7.55 28.31
CA GLU A 46 -16.59 8.15 28.43
C GLU A 46 -16.85 8.95 27.15
N GLY A 47 -17.22 8.21 26.10
CA GLY A 47 -17.39 8.69 24.75
C GLY A 47 -17.97 7.55 23.93
N ARG A 48 -19.22 7.69 23.52
CA ARG A 48 -20.04 6.64 22.89
C ARG A 48 -19.45 6.18 21.56
N PHE A 49 -18.72 5.07 21.58
CA PHE A 49 -18.43 4.28 20.40
C PHE A 49 -19.02 2.89 20.58
N ALA A 50 -19.72 2.39 19.55
CA ALA A 50 -20.04 0.97 19.48
C ALA A 50 -18.75 0.22 19.14
N GLY A 51 -18.48 -0.91 19.79
CA GLY A 51 -17.33 -1.76 19.46
C GLY A 51 -17.43 -2.44 18.08
N GLU A 52 -18.55 -2.27 17.39
CA GLU A 52 -18.80 -2.79 16.06
C GLU A 52 -18.10 -1.95 14.99
N ILE A 53 -17.47 -2.63 14.03
CA ILE A 53 -16.94 -1.98 12.83
C ILE A 53 -18.06 -1.92 11.79
N LYS A 54 -18.49 -0.70 11.44
CA LYS A 54 -19.55 -0.46 10.46
C LYS A 54 -18.98 0.00 9.13
N ALA A 55 -19.57 -0.49 8.03
CA ALA A 55 -19.15 -0.14 6.67
C ALA A 55 -19.34 1.37 6.40
N GLU A 56 -20.40 1.96 6.97
CA GLU A 56 -20.74 3.37 6.83
C GLU A 56 -19.67 4.27 7.47
N ASP A 57 -19.17 3.88 8.64
CA ASP A 57 -18.12 4.63 9.35
C ASP A 57 -16.79 4.59 8.58
N PHE A 58 -16.46 3.43 8.00
CA PHE A 58 -15.30 3.28 7.13
C PHE A 58 -15.44 4.16 5.88
N ALA A 59 -16.58 4.08 5.19
CA ALA A 59 -16.85 4.84 3.97
C ALA A 59 -16.77 6.36 4.23
N ALA A 60 -17.28 6.84 5.37
CA ALA A 60 -17.20 8.25 5.74
C ALA A 60 -15.75 8.71 5.95
N ARG A 61 -14.92 7.91 6.64
CA ARG A 61 -13.49 8.22 6.84
C ARG A 61 -12.71 8.18 5.53
N LEU A 62 -12.95 7.16 4.70
CA LEU A 62 -12.31 7.04 3.40
C LEU A 62 -12.63 8.24 2.53
N LYS A 63 -13.91 8.61 2.42
CA LYS A 63 -14.36 9.78 1.64
C LYS A 63 -13.70 11.08 2.12
N LYS A 64 -13.51 11.25 3.43
CA LYS A 64 -12.83 12.43 3.98
C LYS A 64 -11.35 12.43 3.59
N LEU A 65 -10.64 11.33 3.84
CA LEU A 65 -9.21 11.18 3.56
C LEU A 65 -8.86 11.18 2.06
N SER A 66 -9.83 10.91 1.19
CA SER A 66 -9.67 10.96 -0.27
C SER A 66 -10.27 12.22 -0.90
N SER A 67 -10.66 13.22 -0.10
CA SER A 67 -11.22 14.47 -0.63
C SER A 67 -10.13 15.42 -1.11
N ASP A 68 -10.47 16.30 -2.05
CA ASP A 68 -9.55 17.30 -2.63
C ASP A 68 -8.87 18.17 -1.56
N GLN A 69 -9.56 18.42 -0.42
CA GLN A 69 -9.00 19.15 0.72
C GLN A 69 -7.68 18.55 1.25
N PHE A 70 -7.47 17.25 1.07
CA PHE A 70 -6.28 16.58 1.56
C PHE A 70 -5.15 16.59 0.53
N GLU A 71 -5.39 16.96 -0.74
CA GLU A 71 -4.35 17.15 -1.77
C GLU A 71 -3.40 15.94 -1.96
N GLY A 72 -3.77 14.74 -1.48
CA GLY A 72 -2.91 13.56 -1.44
C GLY A 72 -2.29 13.31 -0.06
N ARG A 73 -1.29 12.41 0.00
CA ARG A 73 -0.67 11.95 1.25
C ARG A 73 0.82 11.65 1.09
N GLU A 74 1.45 12.29 0.10
CA GLU A 74 2.89 12.14 -0.10
C GLU A 74 3.64 12.75 1.09
N PRO A 75 4.65 12.05 1.66
CA PRO A 75 5.48 12.62 2.72
C PRO A 75 6.14 13.95 2.32
N GLY A 76 6.26 14.87 3.28
CA GLY A 76 6.81 16.21 3.09
C GLY A 76 5.85 17.23 2.48
N THR A 77 4.61 16.84 2.15
CA THR A 77 3.63 17.73 1.48
C THR A 77 2.62 18.36 2.44
N ILE A 78 1.82 19.31 1.92
CA ILE A 78 0.64 19.84 2.65
C ILE A 78 -0.33 18.71 3.01
N GLY A 79 -0.54 17.77 2.09
CA GLY A 79 -1.48 16.67 2.26
C GLY A 79 -1.11 15.72 3.40
N GLU A 80 0.17 15.42 3.58
CA GLU A 80 0.64 14.70 4.78
C GLU A 80 0.25 15.46 6.05
N ARG A 81 0.54 16.77 6.13
CA ARG A 81 0.28 17.56 7.34
C ARG A 81 -1.20 17.62 7.67
N VAL A 82 -2.08 17.77 6.68
CA VAL A 82 -3.53 17.76 6.90
C VAL A 82 -4.00 16.36 7.33
N THR A 83 -3.47 15.31 6.69
CA THR A 83 -3.81 13.91 7.00
C THR A 83 -3.42 13.50 8.41
N THR A 84 -2.17 13.77 8.80
CA THR A 84 -1.62 13.40 10.11
C THR A 84 -2.35 14.14 11.24
N ASN A 85 -2.70 15.41 11.05
CA ASN A 85 -3.54 16.14 12.00
C ASN A 85 -4.95 15.57 12.09
N TYR A 86 -5.59 15.21 10.98
CA TYR A 86 -6.90 14.56 11.02
C TYR A 86 -6.87 13.25 11.84
N ILE A 87 -5.84 12.43 11.67
CA ILE A 87 -5.65 11.18 12.43
C ILE A 87 -5.43 11.48 13.92
N LYS A 88 -4.57 12.43 14.25
CA LYS A 88 -4.38 12.92 15.63
C LYS A 88 -5.73 13.32 16.25
N ASP A 89 -6.53 14.12 15.55
CA ASP A 89 -7.81 14.60 16.06
C ASP A 89 -8.82 13.45 16.23
N GLN A 90 -8.77 12.42 15.37
CA GLN A 90 -9.56 11.20 15.59
C GLN A 90 -9.09 10.43 16.83
N PHE A 91 -7.78 10.37 17.10
CA PHE A 91 -7.22 9.75 18.29
C PHE A 91 -7.58 10.51 19.57
N GLU A 92 -7.47 11.84 19.55
CA GLU A 92 -7.90 12.70 20.67
C GLU A 92 -9.39 12.56 20.94
N ARG A 93 -10.21 12.50 19.89
CA ARG A 93 -11.66 12.31 20.00
C ARG A 93 -12.04 11.01 20.71
N ILE A 94 -11.23 9.96 20.56
CA ILE A 94 -11.43 8.68 21.25
C ILE A 94 -10.64 8.58 22.57
N GLY A 95 -10.13 9.69 23.10
CA GLY A 95 -9.46 9.74 24.40
C GLY A 95 -8.07 9.10 24.45
N LEU A 96 -7.46 8.82 23.29
CA LEU A 96 -6.06 8.41 23.27
C LEU A 96 -5.16 9.56 23.74
N LYS A 97 -3.93 9.19 24.10
CA LYS A 97 -2.88 10.11 24.51
C LYS A 97 -1.69 10.01 23.55
N PRO A 98 -0.85 11.05 23.46
CA PRO A 98 0.33 11.00 22.60
C PRO A 98 1.29 9.87 23.00
N GLY A 99 1.77 9.12 22.01
CA GLY A 99 2.58 7.91 22.21
C GLY A 99 4.10 8.13 22.09
N ASN A 100 4.56 9.29 21.63
CA ASN A 100 5.98 9.58 21.41
C ASN A 100 6.54 10.52 22.49
N ASN A 101 6.79 10.00 23.69
CA ASN A 101 7.30 10.79 24.83
C ASN A 101 6.46 12.05 25.12
N GLY A 102 5.13 11.92 25.07
CA GLY A 102 4.20 13.03 25.23
C GLY A 102 3.93 13.84 23.96
N ASN A 103 4.54 13.49 22.82
CA ASN A 103 4.24 14.07 21.50
C ASN A 103 3.33 13.15 20.66
N TRP A 104 2.51 13.77 19.83
CA TRP A 104 1.58 13.06 18.92
C TRP A 104 2.28 12.49 17.69
N PHE A 105 3.39 13.10 17.27
CA PHE A 105 4.07 12.78 16.04
C PHE A 105 5.48 12.25 16.32
N GLN A 106 5.90 11.28 15.53
CA GLN A 106 7.29 10.85 15.42
C GLN A 106 7.84 11.36 14.10
N THR A 107 8.84 12.25 14.17
CA THR A 107 9.52 12.75 12.99
C THR A 107 10.42 11.67 12.41
N VAL A 108 10.27 11.39 11.12
CA VAL A 108 11.13 10.48 10.36
C VAL A 108 11.92 11.31 9.34
N PRO A 109 13.26 11.31 9.39
CA PRO A 109 14.05 12.02 8.40
C PRO A 109 13.93 11.32 7.03
N MET A 110 13.75 12.12 5.99
CA MET A 110 13.58 11.63 4.61
C MET A 110 14.47 12.43 3.67
N VAL A 111 14.95 11.77 2.62
CA VAL A 111 15.62 12.41 1.48
C VAL A 111 14.69 12.28 0.28
N LYS A 112 14.42 13.41 -0.38
CA LYS A 112 13.69 13.47 -1.64
C LYS A 112 14.60 14.08 -2.70
N THR A 113 14.61 13.47 -3.87
CA THR A 113 15.27 13.93 -5.08
C THR A 113 14.20 14.06 -6.15
N GLU A 114 14.18 15.19 -6.84
CA GLU A 114 13.21 15.45 -7.89
C GLU A 114 13.95 16.07 -9.07
N LEU A 115 13.63 15.60 -10.28
CA LEU A 115 14.21 16.17 -11.48
C LEU A 115 13.54 17.50 -11.79
N ILE A 116 14.32 18.58 -11.67
CA ILE A 116 13.86 19.92 -12.00
C ILE A 116 13.93 20.07 -13.52
N ASP A 117 12.80 20.39 -14.15
CA ASP A 117 12.64 20.52 -15.61
C ASP A 117 13.04 19.27 -16.42
N PRO A 118 12.24 18.19 -16.40
CA PRO A 118 12.50 16.98 -17.18
C PRO A 118 12.64 17.21 -18.69
N ALA A 119 12.08 18.30 -19.24
CA ALA A 119 12.16 18.62 -20.67
C ALA A 119 13.55 19.12 -21.09
N SER A 120 14.33 19.62 -20.13
CA SER A 120 15.73 20.01 -20.35
C SER A 120 16.69 18.81 -20.40
N VAL A 121 16.26 17.64 -19.94
CA VAL A 121 17.08 16.44 -19.86
C VAL A 121 16.85 15.53 -21.06
N ARG A 122 17.95 15.05 -21.63
CA ARG A 122 17.98 14.09 -22.73
C ARG A 122 19.02 13.02 -22.47
N ILE A 123 18.70 11.80 -22.89
CA ILE A 123 19.67 10.70 -22.95
C ILE A 123 20.06 10.53 -24.41
N GLU A 124 21.33 10.69 -24.73
CA GLU A 124 21.87 10.45 -26.06
C GLU A 124 22.68 9.16 -26.06
N VAL A 125 22.32 8.25 -26.96
CA VAL A 125 22.98 6.94 -27.10
C VAL A 125 23.54 6.85 -28.51
N THR A 126 24.85 6.67 -28.63
CA THR A 126 25.50 6.49 -29.93
C THR A 126 25.90 5.03 -30.11
N GLY A 127 25.38 4.41 -31.15
CA GLY A 127 25.71 3.04 -31.55
C GLY A 127 26.20 2.95 -33.00
N SER A 128 26.40 1.73 -33.49
CA SER A 128 26.86 1.47 -34.87
C SER A 128 25.90 2.01 -35.94
N THR A 129 24.63 2.20 -35.61
CA THR A 129 23.59 2.70 -36.50
C THR A 129 23.36 4.21 -36.39
N GLY A 130 24.16 4.92 -35.58
CA GLY A 130 24.04 6.37 -35.34
C GLY A 130 23.62 6.71 -33.91
N THR A 131 23.28 7.98 -33.70
CA THR A 131 22.88 8.54 -32.40
C THR A 131 21.36 8.59 -32.29
N GLN A 132 20.83 8.13 -31.15
CA GLN A 132 19.43 8.25 -30.77
C GLN A 132 19.30 9.14 -29.52
N THR A 133 18.19 9.86 -29.44
CA THR A 133 17.88 10.76 -28.33
C THR A 133 16.57 10.33 -27.68
N PHE A 134 16.57 10.20 -26.36
CA PHE A 134 15.41 9.80 -25.56
C PHE A 134 15.04 10.92 -24.59
N GLY A 135 13.76 11.28 -24.56
CA GLY A 135 13.19 12.24 -23.62
C GLY A 135 12.75 11.59 -22.31
N ILE A 136 12.82 12.34 -21.21
CA ILE A 136 12.35 11.86 -19.91
C ILE A 136 10.81 11.89 -19.86
N GLY A 137 10.22 10.83 -19.30
CA GLY A 137 8.78 10.61 -19.19
C GLY A 137 8.21 9.73 -20.30
N ALA A 138 8.40 10.13 -21.57
CA ALA A 138 7.89 9.36 -22.70
C ALA A 138 8.76 8.15 -23.05
N ASP A 139 10.09 8.33 -23.05
CA ASP A 139 11.03 7.31 -23.51
C ASP A 139 11.85 6.69 -22.36
N ALA A 140 12.10 7.46 -21.30
CA ALA A 140 12.90 7.02 -20.15
C ALA A 140 12.40 7.58 -18.83
N VAL A 141 12.58 6.82 -17.75
CA VAL A 141 12.38 7.30 -16.37
C VAL A 141 13.74 7.39 -15.70
N LEU A 142 14.06 8.56 -15.15
CA LEU A 142 15.27 8.78 -14.37
C LEU A 142 14.92 9.10 -12.93
N ASN A 143 15.58 8.40 -12.01
CA ASN A 143 15.58 8.68 -10.59
C ASN A 143 17.01 8.50 -10.08
N THR A 144 17.37 9.24 -9.03
CA THR A 144 18.67 9.11 -8.37
C THR A 144 18.48 9.26 -6.87
N LEU A 145 19.28 8.55 -6.07
CA LEU A 145 19.38 8.84 -4.63
C LEU A 145 20.52 9.81 -4.32
N ASN A 146 21.25 10.25 -5.35
CA ASN A 146 22.31 11.23 -5.21
C ASN A 146 21.70 12.61 -4.95
N GLY A 147 22.06 13.24 -3.82
CA GLY A 147 21.62 14.58 -3.45
C GLY A 147 22.36 15.73 -4.15
N SER A 148 23.26 15.43 -5.10
CA SER A 148 23.91 16.45 -5.93
C SER A 148 22.90 17.19 -6.80
N MET A 149 23.03 18.52 -6.86
CA MET A 149 22.18 19.38 -7.70
C MET A 149 22.39 19.13 -9.20
N ASP A 150 23.59 18.72 -9.59
CA ASP A 150 23.97 18.42 -10.97
C ASP A 150 24.58 17.03 -11.06
N VAL A 151 24.08 16.23 -12.00
CA VAL A 151 24.61 14.90 -12.34
C VAL A 151 24.76 14.86 -13.85
N SER A 152 25.96 14.50 -14.33
CA SER A 152 26.23 14.35 -15.76
C SER A 152 26.95 13.03 -16.00
N ILE A 153 26.43 12.27 -16.96
CA ILE A 153 27.06 11.06 -17.51
C ILE A 153 27.50 11.43 -18.92
N LYS A 154 28.80 11.33 -19.19
CA LYS A 154 29.40 11.68 -20.49
C LYS A 154 30.26 10.53 -20.96
N ASP A 155 30.24 10.26 -22.26
CA ASP A 155 31.13 9.33 -22.94
C ASP A 155 31.31 8.01 -22.18
N SER A 156 30.18 7.46 -21.72
CA SER A 156 30.13 6.24 -20.90
C SER A 156 29.53 5.09 -21.68
N ASP A 157 30.08 3.90 -21.47
CA ASP A 157 29.56 2.67 -22.07
C ASP A 157 28.16 2.35 -21.53
N ILE A 158 27.34 1.74 -22.38
CA ILE A 158 26.01 1.26 -22.02
C ILE A 158 26.03 -0.25 -22.04
N VAL A 159 25.55 -0.84 -20.93
CA VAL A 159 25.46 -2.29 -20.74
C VAL A 159 24.00 -2.68 -20.52
N PHE A 160 23.53 -3.70 -21.25
CA PHE A 160 22.25 -4.33 -20.98
C PHE A 160 22.45 -5.42 -19.92
N ALA A 161 21.91 -5.21 -18.72
CA ALA A 161 22.14 -6.06 -17.55
C ALA A 161 20.93 -6.93 -17.16
N GLY A 162 20.07 -7.32 -18.11
CA GLY A 162 18.93 -8.20 -17.81
C GLY A 162 18.00 -7.62 -16.73
N TYR A 163 17.73 -8.40 -15.67
CA TYR A 163 17.01 -7.94 -14.48
C TYR A 163 17.95 -7.47 -13.35
N GLY A 164 19.27 -7.59 -13.55
CA GLY A 164 20.29 -7.18 -12.57
C GLY A 164 20.34 -8.09 -11.35
N VAL A 165 19.90 -9.35 -11.47
CA VAL A 165 19.85 -10.29 -10.34
C VAL A 165 21.18 -11.01 -10.20
N ASN A 166 21.77 -10.93 -9.00
CA ASN A 166 22.87 -11.80 -8.56
C ASN A 166 22.43 -12.56 -7.31
N ALA A 167 22.18 -13.86 -7.47
CA ALA A 167 21.80 -14.77 -6.40
C ALA A 167 22.60 -16.08 -6.51
N PRO A 168 22.72 -16.88 -5.44
CA PRO A 168 23.55 -18.09 -5.43
C PRO A 168 23.29 -19.07 -6.58
N ASP A 169 22.02 -19.23 -6.99
CA ASP A 169 21.60 -20.16 -8.04
C ASP A 169 21.14 -19.47 -9.34
N TRP A 170 21.28 -18.14 -9.44
CA TRP A 170 20.84 -17.37 -10.62
C TRP A 170 21.63 -16.06 -10.77
N ASN A 171 22.30 -15.90 -11.89
CA ASN A 171 22.86 -14.62 -12.35
C ASN A 171 22.36 -14.33 -13.77
N ASP A 172 21.73 -13.17 -13.99
CA ASP A 172 21.23 -12.75 -15.31
C ASP A 172 21.83 -11.47 -15.88
N TYR A 173 23.03 -11.12 -15.41
CA TYR A 173 23.88 -10.10 -16.06
C TYR A 173 25.32 -10.56 -16.24
#